data_AF-A0AAT9HM19-F1
#
_entry.id   AF-A0AAT9HM19-F1
#
_cell.length_a   1.000
_cell.length_b   1.000
_cell.length_c   1.000
_cell.angle_alpha   90.00
_cell.angle_beta   90.00
_cell.angle_gamma   90.00
#
_symmetry.space_group_name_H-M   'P 1'
#
loop_
_entity.id
_entity.type
_entity.pdbx_description
1 polymer ?
#
loop_
_entity_poly.entity_id
_entity_poly.type
_entity_poly.pdbx_seq_one_letter_code
_entity_poly.pdbx_strand_id
1 'polypeptide(L)' 'MESKITSLRKWLDGLHEKPIDIQEDTDLIQSGAVTSLQFVQMVIEIERLHGRKLDPGVITIESMRTLKAIDTTVFQAA' A
#
# COMPACT_ATOMS: atom_id res chain seq x y z
N MET A 1 0.28 -17.48 9.02
CA MET A 1 1.18 -16.33 8.76
C MET A 1 0.41 -15.40 7.84
N GLU A 2 0.13 -14.17 8.28
CA GLU A 2 -0.63 -13.22 7.47
C GLU A 2 0.22 -12.73 6.30
N SER A 3 -0.35 -12.61 5.10
CA SER A 3 0.39 -12.07 3.95
C SER A 3 0.66 -10.57 4.15
N LYS A 4 1.80 -10.08 3.66
CA LYS A 4 2.16 -8.65 3.73
C LYS A 4 1.05 -7.76 3.17
N ILE A 5 0.39 -8.19 2.09
CA ILE A 5 -0.72 -7.46 1.48
C ILE A 5 -1.98 -7.43 2.36
N THR A 6 -2.28 -8.51 3.09
CA THR A 6 -3.41 -8.53 4.04
C THR A 6 -3.14 -7.56 5.19
N SER A 7 -1.91 -7.49 5.68
CA SER A 7 -1.53 -6.54 6.73
C SER A 7 -1.57 -5.10 6.25
N LEU A 8 -1.16 -4.82 5.01
CA LEU A 8 -1.29 -3.49 4.41
C LEU A 8 -2.77 -3.10 4.26
N ARG A 9 -3.63 -4.01 3.83
CA ARG A 9 -5.07 -3.78 3.71
C ARG A 9 -5.69 -3.41 5.06
N LYS A 10 -5.36 -4.17 6.12
CA LYS A 10 -5.83 -3.86 7.48
C LYS A 10 -5.34 -2.49 7.96
N TRP A 11 -4.10 -2.13 7.62
CA TRP A 11 -3.57 -0.81 7.94
C TRP A 11 -4.36 0.30 7.23
N LEU A 12 -4.67 0.12 5.94
CA LEU A 12 -5.52 1.05 5.18
C LEU A 12 -6.92 1.17 5.78
N ASP A 13 -7.57 0.05 6.13
CA ASP A 13 -8.88 0.07 6.79
C ASP A 13 -8.85 0.86 8.11
N GLY A 14 -7.74 0.78 8.85
CA GLY A 14 -7.52 1.53 10.08
C GLY A 14 -7.36 3.05 9.90
N LEU A 15 -7.16 3.54 8.67
CA LEU A 15 -7.11 4.97 8.35
C LEU A 15 -8.50 5.61 8.29
N HIS A 16 -9.57 4.81 8.19
CA HIS A 16 -10.92 5.29 7.99
C HIS A 16 -11.81 4.95 9.18
N GLU A 17 -12.63 5.92 9.61
CA GLU A 17 -13.64 5.68 10.66
C GLU A 17 -14.74 4.71 10.21
N LYS A 18 -14.93 4.58 8.89
CA LYS A 18 -15.87 3.64 8.27
C LYS A 18 -15.12 2.68 7.37
N PRO A 19 -15.46 1.38 7.38
CA PRO A 19 -14.89 0.43 6.45
C PRO A 19 -15.11 0.89 5.00
N ILE A 20 -14.03 0.88 4.22
CA ILE A 20 -14.09 1.12 2.78
C ILE A 20 -13.77 -0.18 2.05
N ASP A 21 -14.49 -0.47 0.97
CA ASP A 21 -14.20 -1.66 0.16
C ASP A 21 -13.08 -1.34 -0.85
N ILE A 22 -11.83 -1.61 -0.45
CA ILE A 22 -10.65 -1.41 -1.31
C ILE A 22 -10.39 -2.69 -2.09
N GLN A 23 -10.81 -2.79 -3.34
CA GLN A 23 -10.45 -3.95 -4.17
C GLN A 23 -8.96 -3.92 -4.57
N GLU A 24 -8.44 -5.05 -5.04
CA GLU A 24 -7.01 -5.17 -5.38
C GLU A 24 -6.57 -4.19 -6.47
N ASP A 25 -7.47 -3.88 -7.41
CA ASP A 25 -7.27 -2.97 -8.52
C ASP A 25 -7.78 -1.53 -8.23
N THR A 26 -8.26 -1.25 -7.00
CA THR A 26 -8.72 0.10 -6.63
C THR A 26 -7.55 1.07 -6.63
N ASP A 27 -7.72 2.20 -7.34
CA ASP A 27 -6.76 3.30 -7.30
C ASP A 27 -6.85 4.02 -5.96
N LEU A 28 -5.87 3.78 -5.08
CA LEU A 28 -5.85 4.28 -3.71
C LEU A 28 -5.78 5.81 -3.66
N ILE A 29 -5.18 6.43 -4.67
CA ILE A 29 -4.92 7.87 -4.72
C ILE A 29 -6.15 8.58 -5.31
N GLN A 30 -6.65 8.11 -6.45
CA GLN A 30 -7.80 8.72 -7.12
C GLN A 30 -9.12 8.48 -6.38
N SER A 31 -9.28 7.32 -5.72
CA SER A 31 -10.46 7.05 -4.90
C SER A 31 -10.51 7.87 -3.61
N GLY A 32 -9.40 8.50 -3.21
CA GLY A 32 -9.27 9.17 -1.93
C GLY A 32 -9.13 8.21 -0.74
N ALA A 33 -8.84 6.93 -0.99
CA ALA A 33 -8.52 5.97 0.06
C ALA A 33 -7.24 6.38 0.81
N VAL A 34 -6.29 7.02 0.13
CA VAL A 34 -5.14 7.66 0.79
C VAL A 34 -5.03 9.13 0.39
N THR A 35 -4.91 9.99 1.40
CA THR A 35 -4.50 11.40 1.21
C THR A 35 -2.99 11.51 0.99
N SER A 36 -2.49 12.67 0.57
CA SER A 36 -1.06 12.91 0.35
C SER A 36 -0.19 12.62 1.59
N LEU A 37 -0.69 12.88 2.81
CA LEU A 37 0.03 12.57 4.03
C LEU A 37 0.03 11.06 4.32
N GLN A 38 -1.14 10.42 4.17
CA GLN A 38 -1.29 8.98 4.35
C GLN A 38 -0.48 8.20 3.33
N PHE A 39 -0.27 8.73 2.12
CA PHE A 39 0.61 8.12 1.12
C PHE A 39 2.06 7.99 1.63
N VAL A 40 2.60 9.05 2.26
CA VAL A 40 3.94 8.99 2.86
C VAL A 40 3.98 7.96 4.00
N GLN A 41 2.94 7.91 4.83
CA GLN A 41 2.82 6.91 5.90
C GLN A 41 2.70 5.48 5.34
N MET A 42 1.99 5.32 4.23
CA MET A 42 1.82 4.05 3.53
C MET A 42 3.16 3.52 3.01
N VAL A 43 4.00 4.39 2.42
CA VAL A 43 5.35 3.99 1.99
C VAL A 43 6.17 3.49 3.17
N ILE A 44 6.14 4.19 4.31
CA ILE A 44 6.85 3.77 5.53
C ILE A 44 6.33 2.43 6.04
N GLU A 45 5.01 2.22 6.01
CA GLU A 45 4.39 0.96 6.41
C GLU A 45 4.78 -0.19 5.47
N ILE A 46 4.82 0.06 4.16
CA ILE A 46 5.26 -0.92 3.17
C ILE A 46 6.73 -1.29 3.43
N GLU A 47 7.62 -0.33 3.70
CA GLU A 47 9.03 -0.61 4.06
C GLU A 47 9.12 -1.46 5.34
N ARG A 48 8.28 -1.16 6.34
CA ARG A 48 8.20 -1.93 7.60
C ARG A 48 7.76 -3.37 7.34
N LEU A 49 6.73 -3.58 6.52
CA LEU A 49 6.21 -4.91 6.14
C LEU A 49 7.18 -5.66 5.23
N HIS A 50 7.92 -4.94 4.39
CA HIS A 50 8.96 -5.51 3.52
C HIS A 50 10.16 -5.98 4.32
N GLY A 51 10.49 -5.28 5.42
CA GLY A 51 11.63 -5.56 6.29
C GLY A 51 12.94 -4.92 5.82
N ARG A 52 12.90 -4.15 4.73
CA ARG A 52 14.02 -3.37 4.19
C ARG A 52 13.50 -2.09 3.56
N LYS A 53 14.37 -1.08 3.46
CA LYS A 53 14.06 0.14 2.70
C LYS A 53 13.82 -0.20 1.24
N LEU A 54 12.88 0.47 0.62
CA LEU A 54 12.64 0.34 -0.81
C LEU A 54 13.63 1.22 -1.56
N ASP A 55 14.07 0.73 -2.72
CA ASP A 55 14.85 1.55 -3.64
C ASP A 55 13.98 2.73 -4.10
N PRO A 56 14.51 3.97 -4.17
CA PRO A 56 13.75 5.13 -4.61
C PRO A 56 13.09 4.96 -5.99
N GLY A 57 13.71 4.18 -6.88
CA GLY A 57 13.14 3.86 -8.20
C GLY A 57 11.94 2.91 -8.17
N VAL A 58 11.73 2.18 -7.07
CA VAL A 58 10.57 1.31 -6.87
C VAL A 58 9.39 2.10 -6.31
N ILE A 59 9.62 3.21 -5.61
CA ILE A 59 8.56 4.08 -5.08
C ILE A 59 8.10 5.04 -6.18
N THR A 60 7.15 4.58 -6.98
CA THR A 60 6.52 5.38 -8.03
C THR A 60 5.02 5.46 -7.78
N ILE A 61 4.36 6.44 -8.39
CA ILE A 61 2.89 6.52 -8.32
C ILE A 61 2.26 5.25 -8.88
N GLU A 62 2.82 4.66 -9.95
CA GLU A 62 2.28 3.45 -10.59
C GLU A 62 2.41 2.23 -9.69
N SER A 63 3.57 2.02 -9.06
CA SER A 63 3.80 0.88 -8.16
C SER A 63 3.03 1.00 -6.84
N MET A 64 2.61 2.21 -6.45
CA MET A 64 1.85 2.47 -5.22
C MET A 64 0.36 2.74 -5.49
N ARG A 65 -0.09 2.63 -6.75
CA ARG A 65 -1.45 3.01 -7.18
C ARG A 65 -2.52 2.08 -6.62
N THR A 66 -2.26 0.78 -6.64
CA THR A 66 -3.23 -0.26 -6.23
C THR A 66 -2.55 -1.28 -5.33
N LEU A 67 -3.34 -1.99 -4.52
CA LEU A 67 -2.84 -3.08 -3.68
C LEU A 67 -2.12 -4.15 -4.52
N LYS A 68 -2.66 -4.47 -5.70
CA LYS A 68 -2.04 -5.42 -6.64
C LYS A 68 -0.70 -4.93 -7.18
N ALA A 69 -0.59 -3.65 -7.52
CA ALA A 69 0.66 -3.07 -8.02
C ALA A 69 1.75 -3.12 -6.93
N ILE A 70 1.37 -2.83 -5.69
CA ILE A 70 2.27 -2.91 -4.53
C ILE A 70 2.70 -4.36 -4.31
N ASP A 71 1.76 -5.30 -4.27
CA ASP A 71 2.08 -6.71 -4.06
C ASP A 71 3.03 -7.23 -5.14
N THR A 72 2.74 -6.96 -6.41
CA THR A 72 3.56 -7.39 -7.56
C THR A 72 4.96 -6.77 -7.53
N THR A 73 5.05 -5.46 -7.32
CA THR A 73 6.32 -4.72 -7.48
C THR A 73 7.19 -4.76 -6.23
N VAL A 74 6.59 -4.88 -5.04
CA VAL A 74 7.29 -4.77 -3.77
C VAL A 74 7.41 -6.12 -3.05
N PHE A 75 6.30 -6.84 -2.91
CA PHE A 75 6.27 -8.05 -2.08
C PHE A 75 6.61 -9.33 -2.85
N GLN A 76 6.25 -9.40 -4.14
CA GLN A 76 6.51 -10.56 -5.01
C GLN A 76 7.79 -10.44 -5.84
N ALA A 77 8.24 -9.23 -6.17
CA ALA A 77 9.50 -9.01 -6.91
C ALA A 77 10.77 -9.22 -6.05
N ALA A 78 10.64 -9.86 -4.88
CA ALA A 78 11.69 -10.06 -3.89
C ALA A 78 12.41 -11.41 -4.05
#